data_AF-A0AAW5Z7U8-F1
#
_entry.id   AF-A0AAW5Z7U8-F1
#
_cell.length_a   1.000
_cell.length_b   1.000
_cell.length_c   1.000
_cell.angle_alpha   90.00
_cell.angle_beta   90.00
_cell.angle_gamma   90.00
#
_symmetry.space_group_name_H-M   'P 1'
#
loop_
_entity.id
_entity.type
_entity.pdbx_description
1 polymer ?
#
loop_
_entity_poly.entity_id
_entity_poly.type
_entity_poly.pdbx_seq_one_letter_code
_entity_poly.pdbx_strand_id
1 'polypeptide(L)'
;LEKPYAMVCINIIAADSNRDAEFLFTSMQQAFVKLRRGETGQLPPPIQNMDQFWSPSEQYGVQQALSMSLVGDKAKVRHGLQSILRETDADEIMVNGQIFDHQARLHSFELAMDVKEELLG
;
A
#
# COMPACT_ATOMS: atom_id res chain seq x y z
N LEU A 1 0.57 32.93 -14.30
CA LEU A 1 0.67 31.46 -14.18
C LEU A 1 0.26 31.11 -12.77
N GLU A 2 -0.64 30.14 -12.60
CA GLU A 2 -0.96 29.58 -11.29
C GLU A 2 0.27 28.84 -10.73
N LYS A 3 0.33 28.68 -9.40
CA LYS A 3 1.43 27.98 -8.72
C LYS A 3 1.57 26.54 -9.28
N PRO A 4 2.79 25.98 -9.34
CA PRO A 4 2.96 24.57 -9.71
C PRO A 4 2.20 23.66 -8.73
N TYR A 5 1.61 22.58 -9.26
CA TYR A 5 0.83 21.60 -8.51
C TYR A 5 1.48 20.23 -8.58
N ALA A 6 1.74 19.62 -7.43
CA ALA A 6 2.35 18.29 -7.34
C ALA A 6 1.41 17.28 -6.68
N MET A 7 1.24 16.12 -7.33
CA MET A 7 0.50 14.98 -6.78
C MET A 7 1.42 13.76 -6.68
N VAL A 8 1.40 13.09 -5.53
CA VAL A 8 2.15 11.85 -5.28
C VAL A 8 1.20 10.67 -5.19
N CYS A 9 1.46 9.63 -5.99
CA CYS A 9 0.67 8.41 -6.00
C CYS A 9 1.37 7.32 -5.19
N ILE A 10 0.71 6.79 -4.16
CA ILE A 10 1.26 5.73 -3.29
C ILE A 10 0.29 4.55 -3.17
N ASN A 11 0.84 3.40 -2.80
CA ASN A 11 0.01 2.30 -2.30
C ASN A 11 -0.22 2.47 -0.80
N ILE A 12 -1.43 2.18 -0.33
CA ILE A 12 -1.77 2.15 1.09
C ILE A 12 -2.57 0.88 1.41
N ILE A 13 -2.14 0.18 2.45
CA ILE A 13 -2.86 -0.94 3.06
C ILE A 13 -2.80 -0.71 4.57
N ALA A 14 -3.93 -0.26 5.09
CA ALA A 14 -4.14 0.00 6.51
C ALA A 14 -5.06 -1.08 7.09
N ALA A 15 -4.76 -1.52 8.31
CA ALA A 15 -5.60 -2.46 9.05
C ALA A 15 -5.51 -2.16 10.56
N ASP A 16 -6.24 -2.92 11.37
CA ASP A 16 -6.24 -2.75 12.84
C ASP A 16 -4.91 -3.16 13.48
N SER A 17 -4.10 -3.95 12.77
CA SER A 17 -2.76 -4.34 13.21
C SER A 17 -1.77 -4.40 12.04
N ASN A 18 -0.48 -4.25 12.33
CA ASN A 18 0.58 -4.43 11.31
C ASN A 18 0.53 -5.83 10.68
N ARG A 19 0.23 -6.85 11.48
CA ARG A 19 0.11 -8.23 10.99
C ARG A 19 -1.02 -8.39 9.97
N ASP A 20 -2.19 -7.79 10.23
CA ASP A 20 -3.32 -7.87 9.32
C ASP A 20 -3.05 -7.10 8.03
N ALA A 21 -2.43 -5.92 8.14
CA ALA A 21 -2.02 -5.15 6.96
C ALA A 21 -1.00 -5.91 6.10
N GLU A 22 -0.01 -6.54 6.71
CA GLU A 22 0.98 -7.38 6.01
C GLU A 22 0.34 -8.60 5.35
N PHE A 23 -0.63 -9.24 6.02
CA PHE A 23 -1.40 -10.33 5.43
C PHE A 23 -2.19 -9.86 4.20
N LEU A 24 -2.94 -8.76 4.31
CA LEU A 24 -3.70 -8.19 3.18
C LEU A 24 -2.78 -7.77 2.02
N PHE A 25 -1.57 -7.30 2.32
CA PHE A 25 -0.57 -6.91 1.31
C PHE A 25 -0.09 -8.05 0.42
N THR A 26 -0.16 -9.29 0.90
CA THR A 26 0.22 -10.45 0.10
C THR A 26 -0.59 -10.59 -1.19
N SER A 27 -1.82 -10.07 -1.27
CA SER A 27 -2.60 -10.02 -2.51
C SER A 27 -1.88 -9.22 -3.61
N MET A 28 -1.41 -8.02 -3.29
CA MET A 28 -0.67 -7.17 -4.24
C MET A 28 0.70 -7.75 -4.56
N GLN A 29 1.40 -8.33 -3.58
CA GLN A 29 2.68 -9.00 -3.82
C GLN A 29 2.54 -10.17 -4.79
N GLN A 30 1.52 -11.02 -4.60
CA GLN A 30 1.21 -12.11 -5.53
C GLN A 30 0.89 -11.58 -6.93
N ALA A 31 0.11 -10.50 -7.05
CA ALA A 31 -0.20 -9.89 -8.33
C ALA A 31 1.07 -9.37 -9.05
N PHE A 32 2.01 -8.79 -8.32
CA PHE A 32 3.31 -8.34 -8.87
C PHE A 32 4.20 -9.51 -9.31
N VAL A 33 4.24 -10.62 -8.56
CA VAL A 33 4.93 -11.85 -8.98
C VAL A 33 4.30 -12.39 -10.27
N LYS A 34 2.97 -12.56 -10.30
CA LYS A 34 2.24 -13.04 -11.47
C LYS A 34 2.45 -12.16 -12.70
N LEU A 35 2.45 -10.84 -12.52
CA LEU A 35 2.74 -9.88 -13.58
C LEU A 35 4.12 -10.15 -14.22
N ARG A 36 5.15 -10.39 -13.40
CA ARG A 36 6.51 -10.69 -13.87
C ARG A 36 6.63 -12.06 -14.53
N ARG A 37 5.79 -13.02 -14.12
CA ARG A 37 5.67 -14.34 -14.77
C ARG A 37 4.88 -14.30 -16.08
N GLY A 38 4.22 -13.18 -16.42
CA GLY A 38 3.32 -13.10 -17.57
C GLY A 38 1.94 -13.74 -17.32
N GLU A 39 1.58 -13.98 -16.06
CA GLU A 39 0.38 -14.69 -15.62
C GLU A 39 -0.66 -13.71 -15.04
N THR A 40 -0.92 -12.60 -15.73
CA THR A 40 -1.83 -11.55 -15.23
C THR A 40 -3.27 -12.06 -15.12
N GLY A 41 -4.01 -11.50 -14.16
CA GLY A 41 -5.39 -11.91 -13.89
C GLY A 41 -6.01 -11.11 -12.75
N GLN A 42 -7.08 -11.65 -12.17
CA GLN A 42 -7.72 -11.06 -11.00
C GLN A 42 -6.76 -11.03 -9.80
N LEU A 43 -6.97 -10.04 -8.92
CA LEU A 43 -6.25 -9.93 -7.65
C LEU A 43 -6.51 -11.23 -6.84
N PRO A 44 -5.46 -11.97 -6.43
CA PRO A 44 -5.64 -13.20 -5.67
C PRO A 44 -5.96 -12.91 -4.20
N PRO A 45 -6.60 -13.86 -3.48
CA PRO A 45 -6.77 -13.76 -2.04
C PRO A 45 -5.41 -13.71 -1.32
N PRO A 46 -5.33 -13.07 -0.14
CA PRO A 46 -4.11 -13.03 0.63
C PRO A 46 -3.70 -14.42 1.13
N ILE A 47 -2.39 -14.66 1.26
CA ILE A 47 -1.81 -15.92 1.73
C ILE A 47 -0.98 -15.69 2.99
N GLN A 48 -0.88 -16.72 3.83
CA GLN A 48 -0.18 -16.62 5.12
C GLN A 48 1.35 -16.56 4.97
N ASN A 49 1.90 -17.07 3.88
CA ASN A 49 3.34 -17.18 3.70
C ASN A 49 3.75 -16.97 2.24
N MET A 50 4.32 -15.79 1.94
CA MET A 50 4.84 -15.46 0.62
C MET A 50 6.12 -16.22 0.25
N ASP A 51 6.90 -16.70 1.23
CA ASP A 51 8.14 -17.42 0.98
C ASP A 51 7.91 -18.81 0.35
N GLN A 52 6.67 -19.30 0.40
CA GLN A 52 6.25 -20.51 -0.32
C GLN A 52 5.76 -20.22 -1.76
N PHE A 53 5.61 -18.94 -2.12
CA PHE A 53 5.02 -18.53 -3.39
C PHE A 53 6.05 -17.93 -4.36
N TRP A 54 6.95 -17.07 -3.86
CA TRP A 54 8.03 -16.47 -4.64
C TRP A 54 9.35 -17.22 -4.49
N SER A 55 10.21 -17.10 -5.50
CA SER A 55 11.65 -17.37 -5.36
C SER A 55 12.37 -16.17 -4.73
N PRO A 56 13.59 -16.33 -4.19
CA PRO A 56 14.35 -15.21 -3.60
C PRO A 56 14.59 -14.04 -4.57
N SER A 57 14.78 -14.32 -5.86
CA SER A 57 14.98 -13.27 -6.88
C SER A 57 13.69 -12.49 -7.16
N GLU A 58 12.56 -13.19 -7.20
CA GLU A 58 11.24 -12.56 -7.33
C GLU A 58 10.92 -11.72 -6.09
N GLN A 59 11.17 -12.24 -4.89
CA GLN A 59 11.00 -11.52 -3.62
C GLN A 59 11.73 -10.19 -3.64
N TYR A 60 13.04 -10.21 -3.90
CA TYR A 60 13.86 -8.99 -3.94
C TYR A 60 13.28 -7.97 -4.90
N GLY A 61 12.95 -8.41 -6.12
CA GLY A 61 12.44 -7.50 -7.12
C GLY A 61 11.05 -6.95 -6.80
N VAL A 62 10.15 -7.75 -6.20
CA VAL A 62 8.82 -7.30 -5.77
C VAL A 62 8.92 -6.33 -4.59
N GLN A 63 9.78 -6.61 -3.61
CA GLN A 63 10.05 -5.70 -2.50
C GLN A 63 10.61 -4.37 -2.98
N GLN A 64 11.52 -4.38 -3.97
CA GLN A 64 12.04 -3.15 -4.56
C GLN A 64 10.94 -2.34 -5.28
N ALA A 65 10.07 -3.00 -6.04
CA ALA A 65 9.00 -2.34 -6.78
C ALA A 65 7.90 -1.77 -5.86
N LEU A 66 7.68 -2.40 -4.70
CA LEU A 66 6.65 -2.01 -3.74
C LEU A 66 7.20 -1.26 -2.53
N SER A 67 8.46 -0.82 -2.57
CA SER A 67 9.17 -0.20 -1.44
C SER A 67 8.50 1.07 -0.91
N MET A 68 7.78 1.80 -1.77
CA MET A 68 7.03 3.01 -1.41
C MET A 68 5.59 2.74 -0.95
N SER A 69 5.23 1.48 -0.70
CA SER A 69 3.89 1.13 -0.19
C SER A 69 3.82 1.36 1.31
N LEU A 70 2.79 2.08 1.76
CA LEU A 70 2.47 2.21 3.18
C LEU A 70 1.63 1.02 3.63
N VAL A 71 2.24 0.15 4.43
CA VAL A 71 1.59 -1.07 4.92
C VAL A 71 1.71 -1.14 6.44
N GLY A 72 0.59 -1.08 7.15
CA GLY A 72 0.60 -1.14 8.61
C GLY A 72 -0.70 -0.78 9.31
N ASP A 73 -0.60 -0.66 10.63
CA ASP A 73 -1.66 -0.08 11.44
C ASP A 73 -1.80 1.45 11.24
N LYS A 74 -2.83 2.02 11.86
CA LYS A 74 -3.12 3.46 11.81
C LYS A 74 -1.90 4.33 12.19
N ALA A 75 -1.12 3.93 13.20
CA ALA A 75 0.05 4.69 13.65
C ALA A 75 1.17 4.67 12.61
N LYS A 76 1.47 3.50 12.03
CA LYS A 76 2.48 3.36 10.98
C LYS A 76 2.09 4.10 9.71
N VAL A 77 0.81 4.05 9.33
CA VAL A 77 0.26 4.82 8.20
C VAL A 77 0.39 6.32 8.44
N ARG A 78 0.05 6.81 9.63
CA ARG A 78 0.23 8.21 10.02
C ARG A 78 1.66 8.68 9.87
N HIS A 79 2.61 7.93 10.41
CA HIS A 79 4.04 8.25 10.26
C HIS A 79 4.47 8.26 8.80
N GLY A 80 4.04 7.28 8.00
CA GLY A 80 4.34 7.20 6.57
C GLY A 80 3.82 8.39 5.76
N LEU A 81 2.53 8.74 5.94
CA LEU A 81 1.93 9.89 5.26
C LEU A 81 2.60 11.20 5.65
N GLN A 82 2.93 11.38 6.94
CA GLN A 82 3.69 12.55 7.40
C GLN A 82 5.07 12.63 6.74
N SER A 83 5.78 11.51 6.59
CA SER A 83 7.08 11.50 5.92
C SER A 83 6.97 11.87 4.44
N ILE A 84 6.01 11.31 3.72
CA ILE A 84 5.79 11.62 2.30
C ILE A 84 5.48 13.11 2.11
N LEU A 85 4.57 13.67 2.91
CA LEU A 85 4.22 15.10 2.84
C LEU A 85 5.46 15.98 3.07
N ARG A 86 6.29 15.66 4.08
CA ARG A 86 7.52 16.41 4.37
C ARG A 86 8.60 16.28 3.30
N GLU A 87 8.73 15.11 2.68
CA GLU A 87 9.80 14.83 1.71
C GLU A 87 9.48 15.35 0.31
N THR A 88 8.20 15.49 -0.02
CA THR A 88 7.74 15.80 -1.39
C THR A 88 7.11 17.18 -1.54
N ASP A 89 6.69 17.82 -0.44
CA ASP A 89 5.91 19.06 -0.45
C ASP A 89 4.69 18.99 -1.40
N ALA A 90 4.11 17.80 -1.56
CA ALA A 90 3.00 17.56 -2.49
C ALA A 90 1.71 18.27 -2.06
N ASP A 91 1.00 18.87 -3.01
CA ASP A 91 -0.33 19.46 -2.79
C ASP A 91 -1.41 18.36 -2.59
N GLU A 92 -1.21 17.17 -3.15
CA GLU A 92 -2.14 16.05 -3.08
C GLU A 92 -1.46 14.68 -2.99
N ILE A 93 -2.07 13.76 -2.23
CA ILE A 93 -1.72 12.34 -2.23
C ILE A 93 -2.88 11.54 -2.82
N MET A 94 -2.60 10.81 -3.89
CA MET A 94 -3.51 9.83 -4.47
C MET A 94 -3.14 8.43 -3.98
N VAL A 95 -4.12 7.68 -3.48
CA VAL A 95 -3.88 6.36 -2.89
C VAL A 95 -4.43 5.23 -3.75
N ASN A 96 -3.67 4.15 -3.85
CA ASN A 96 -4.08 2.86 -4.41
C ASN A 96 -4.11 1.79 -3.33
N GLY A 97 -5.14 0.93 -3.32
CA GLY A 97 -5.33 -0.12 -2.31
C GLY A 97 -5.74 -1.44 -2.94
N GLN A 98 -4.78 -2.21 -3.45
CA GLN A 98 -5.02 -3.55 -4.02
C GLN A 98 -5.22 -4.59 -2.92
N ILE A 99 -6.38 -4.54 -2.27
CA ILE A 99 -6.83 -5.47 -1.24
C ILE A 99 -7.96 -6.34 -1.83
N PHE A 100 -7.83 -7.66 -1.69
CA PHE A 100 -8.78 -8.63 -2.25
C PHE A 100 -10.16 -8.53 -1.61
N ASP A 101 -10.20 -8.51 -0.27
CA ASP A 101 -11.46 -8.40 0.47
C ASP A 101 -12.00 -6.97 0.38
N HIS A 102 -13.24 -6.84 -0.09
CA HIS A 102 -13.84 -5.53 -0.34
C HIS A 102 -14.05 -4.73 0.94
N GLN A 103 -14.46 -5.38 2.04
CA GLN A 103 -14.70 -4.70 3.31
C GLN A 103 -13.40 -4.26 3.96
N ALA A 104 -12.38 -5.11 3.93
CA ALA A 104 -11.03 -4.73 4.36
C ALA A 104 -10.46 -3.57 3.53
N ARG A 105 -10.78 -3.51 2.23
CA ARG A 105 -10.39 -2.38 1.37
C ARG A 105 -11.06 -1.08 1.77
N LEU A 106 -12.37 -1.11 2.05
CA LEU A 106 -13.10 0.07 2.53
C LEU A 106 -12.52 0.55 3.86
N HIS A 107 -12.36 -0.37 4.83
CA HIS A 107 -11.76 -0.09 6.13
C HIS A 107 -10.34 0.50 6.02
N SER A 108 -9.52 -0.02 5.10
CA SER A 108 -8.20 0.53 4.85
C SER A 108 -8.23 1.98 4.37
N PHE A 109 -9.23 2.38 3.58
CA PHE A 109 -9.37 3.77 3.14
C PHE A 109 -9.98 4.66 4.22
N GLU A 110 -10.89 4.14 5.04
CA GLU A 110 -11.41 4.84 6.21
C GLU A 110 -10.28 5.18 7.19
N LEU A 111 -9.43 4.21 7.54
CA LEU A 111 -8.25 4.44 8.39
C LEU A 111 -7.28 5.49 7.80
N ALA A 112 -7.07 5.47 6.48
CA ALA A 112 -6.22 6.47 5.82
C ALA A 112 -6.85 7.87 5.87
N MET A 113 -8.18 7.97 5.76
CA MET A 113 -8.92 9.22 5.86
C MET A 113 -8.95 9.78 7.28
N ASP A 114 -9.17 8.94 8.28
CA ASP A 114 -9.04 9.30 9.69
C ASP A 114 -7.66 9.93 9.97
N VAL A 115 -6.61 9.27 9.48
CA VAL A 115 -5.24 9.77 9.64
C VAL A 115 -5.07 11.13 8.96
N LYS A 116 -5.62 11.32 7.76
CA LYS A 116 -5.61 12.63 7.10
C LYS A 116 -6.29 13.70 7.95
N GLU A 117 -7.45 13.40 8.54
CA GLU A 117 -8.16 14.34 9.42
C GLU A 117 -7.32 14.70 10.66
N GLU A 118 -6.66 13.72 11.28
CA GLU A 118 -5.74 13.93 12.40
C GLU A 118 -4.47 14.74 12.04
N LEU A 119 -4.11 14.82 10.75
CA LEU A 119 -2.95 15.57 10.29
C LEU A 119 -3.28 17.00 9.88
N LEU A 120 -4.55 17.28 9.53
CA LEU A 120 -5.02 18.59 9.08
C LEU A 120 -5.80 19.35 10.16
N GLY A 121 -6.31 18.65 11.18
CA GLY A 121 -6.92 19.23 12.38
C GLY A 121 -5.88 19.68 13.39
#